data_AF-I0Z8P1-F1
#
_entry.id   AF-I0Z8P1-F1
#
_cell.length_a   1.000
_cell.length_b   1.000
_cell.length_c   1.000
_cell.angle_alpha   90.00
_cell.angle_beta   90.00
_cell.angle_gamma   90.00
#
_symmetry.space_group_name_H-M   'P 1'
#
loop_
_entity.id
_entity.type
_entity.pdbx_description
1 polymer ?
#
loop_
_entity_poly.entity_id
_entity_poly.type
_entity_poly.pdbx_seq_one_letter_code
_entity_poly.pdbx_strand_id
1 'polypeptide(L)'
;MSQLQYMYTPYFCEENIYKLCQQLTGQQDYDGELFAVFISNREKLVPILRQTVEENTGGAVVWDYHVIAVERTRGTSRVYDLTRCCDRAPE
;
A
#
# COMPACT_ATOMS: atom_id res chain seq x y z
N MET A 1 0.48 -16.30 14.20
CA MET A 1 0.90 -15.01 13.65
C MET A 1 -0.38 -14.22 13.40
N SER A 2 -0.66 -13.21 14.22
CA SER A 2 -1.90 -12.43 14.15
C SER A 2 -1.99 -11.73 12.80
N GLN A 3 -3.05 -12.02 12.03
CA GLN A 3 -3.38 -11.24 10.85
C GLN A 3 -3.60 -9.79 11.29
N LEU A 4 -2.79 -8.88 10.76
CA LEU A 4 -3.04 -7.46 10.92
C LEU A 4 -4.36 -7.15 10.20
N GLN A 5 -5.39 -6.79 10.97
CA GLN A 5 -6.68 -6.41 10.44
C GLN A 5 -6.57 -4.95 9.94
N TYR A 6 -6.29 -4.78 8.66
CA TYR A 6 -6.21 -3.46 8.04
C TYR A 6 -7.60 -2.97 7.67
N MET A 7 -7.99 -1.81 8.19
CA MET A 7 -9.19 -1.12 7.74
C MET A 7 -8.88 -0.46 6.39
N TYR A 8 -9.03 -1.22 5.32
CA TYR A 8 -8.91 -0.73 3.95
C TYR A 8 -10.18 0.02 3.55
N THR A 9 -10.01 1.26 3.09
CA THR A 9 -11.08 2.06 2.48
C THR A 9 -10.72 2.34 1.01
N PRO A 10 -11.52 1.88 0.03
CA PRO A 10 -11.25 2.15 -1.39
C PRO A 10 -11.14 3.64 -1.66
N TYR A 11 -10.17 4.04 -2.50
CA TYR A 11 -9.91 5.44 -2.90
C TYR A 11 -9.38 6.38 -1.79
N PHE A 12 -9.11 5.88 -0.58
CA PHE A 12 -8.44 6.62 0.51
C PHE A 12 -7.06 6.01 0.80
N CYS A 13 -6.24 5.87 -0.25
CA CYS A 13 -4.92 5.23 -0.16
C CYS A 13 -3.99 5.91 0.85
N GLU A 14 -4.06 7.23 0.96
CA GLU A 14 -3.34 8.07 1.91
C GLU A 14 -3.70 7.75 3.37
N GLU A 15 -4.99 7.57 3.70
CA GLU A 15 -5.40 7.19 5.05
C GLU A 15 -5.04 5.74 5.37
N ASN A 16 -5.18 4.86 4.39
CA ASN A 16 -4.83 3.45 4.54
C ASN A 16 -3.32 3.31 4.84
N ILE A 17 -2.46 4.01 4.09
CA ILE A 17 -1.02 4.01 4.31
C ILE A 17 -0.66 4.72 5.61
N TYR A 18 -1.33 5.82 5.97
CA TYR A 18 -1.11 6.48 7.25
C TYR A 18 -1.36 5.52 8.44
N LYS A 19 -2.51 4.82 8.45
CA LYS A 19 -2.83 3.83 9.48
C LYS A 19 -1.84 2.68 9.51
N LEU A 20 -1.43 2.18 8.34
CA LEU A 20 -0.38 1.15 8.24
C LEU A 20 0.93 1.64 8.87
N CYS A 21 1.36 2.85 8.55
CA CYS A 21 2.58 3.43 9.10
C CYS A 21 2.50 3.52 10.63
N GLN A 22 1.39 4.02 11.18
CA GLN A 22 1.18 4.07 12.63
C GLN A 22 1.30 2.68 13.28
N GLN A 23 0.74 1.66 12.64
CA GLN A 23 0.81 0.28 13.16
C GLN A 23 2.23 -0.29 13.11
N LEU A 24 2.95 -0.13 12.00
CA LEU A 24 4.32 -0.63 11.84
C LEU A 24 5.27 0.06 12.82
N THR A 25 5.22 1.39 12.89
CA THR A 25 6.11 2.16 13.78
C THR A 25 5.75 2.04 15.27
N GLY A 26 4.53 1.57 15.57
CA GLY A 26 4.08 1.34 16.95
C GLY A 26 4.57 0.02 17.57
N GLN A 27 5.26 -0.83 16.80
CA GLN A 27 5.84 -2.08 17.29
C GLN A 27 7.08 -1.80 18.15
N GLN A 28 7.22 -2.49 19.29
CA GLN A 28 8.30 -2.22 20.27
C GLN A 28 9.71 -2.32 19.68
N ASP A 29 9.91 -3.14 18.65
CA ASP A 29 11.23 -3.41 18.04
C ASP A 29 11.33 -2.88 16.59
N TYR A 30 10.56 -1.85 16.24
CA TYR A 30 10.65 -1.25 14.91
C TYR A 30 11.96 -0.47 14.72
N ASP A 31 12.89 -1.00 13.93
CA ASP A 31 14.20 -0.40 13.64
C ASP A 31 14.40 -0.02 12.16
N GLY A 32 13.34 -0.14 11.36
CA GLY A 32 13.33 0.21 9.94
C GLY A 32 13.12 1.70 9.68
N GLU A 33 13.39 2.13 8.44
CA GLU A 33 12.97 3.43 7.94
C GLU A 33 11.69 3.26 7.12
N LEU A 34 10.66 4.03 7.46
CA LEU A 34 9.37 3.98 6.78
C LEU A 34 9.11 5.26 5.99
N PHE A 35 8.67 5.09 4.75
CA PHE A 35 8.32 6.19 3.87
C PHE A 35 6.89 6.01 3.36
N ALA A 36 6.05 7.04 3.52
CA ALA A 36 4.84 7.18 2.70
C ALA A 36 5.24 7.83 1.37
N VAL A 37 5.01 7.13 0.26
CA VAL A 37 5.42 7.57 -1.07
C VAL A 37 4.19 7.91 -1.89
N PHE A 38 4.06 9.18 -2.25
CA PHE A 38 3.05 9.67 -3.17
C PHE A 38 3.53 9.50 -4.60
N ILE A 39 2.70 8.84 -5.41
CA ILE A 39 2.93 8.59 -6.83
C ILE A 39 1.90 9.42 -7.60
N SER A 40 2.36 10.42 -8.32
CA SER A 40 1.54 11.24 -9.21
C SER A 40 2.41 11.84 -10.31
N ASN A 41 1.80 12.52 -11.27
CA ASN A 41 2.48 13.28 -12.30
C ASN A 41 1.71 14.59 -12.57
N ARG A 42 2.27 15.47 -13.42
CA ARG A 42 1.65 16.78 -13.72
C ARG A 42 0.21 16.64 -14.24
N GLU A 43 -0.04 15.61 -15.05
CA GLU A 43 -1.33 15.37 -15.69
C GLU A 43 -2.32 14.64 -14.78
N LYS A 44 -1.87 14.15 -13.61
CA LYS A 44 -2.65 13.28 -12.71
C LYS A 44 -3.26 12.09 -13.46
N LEU A 45 -2.42 11.42 -14.26
CA LEU A 45 -2.78 10.23 -15.00
C LEU A 45 -1.65 9.21 -14.87
N VAL A 46 -1.68 8.42 -13.80
CA VAL A 46 -0.65 7.42 -13.49
C VAL A 46 -1.22 6.01 -13.68
N PRO A 47 -0.78 5.26 -14.70
CA PRO A 47 -1.17 3.87 -14.87
C PRO A 47 -0.42 2.98 -13.86
N ILE A 48 -1.16 2.24 -13.04
CA ILE A 48 -0.63 1.23 -12.12
C ILE A 48 -1.22 -0.12 -12.47
N LEU A 49 -0.35 -1.10 -12.75
CA LEU A 49 -0.71 -2.47 -13.12
C LEU A 49 -1.03 -3.32 -11.87
N ARG A 50 -1.75 -4.43 -12.08
CA ARG A 50 -2.01 -5.46 -11.05
C ARG A 50 -2.68 -4.90 -9.78
N GLN A 51 -3.66 -4.04 -9.98
CA GLN A 51 -4.50 -3.45 -8.94
C GLN A 51 -5.84 -4.21 -8.89
N THR A 52 -6.43 -4.38 -7.71
CA THR A 52 -7.59 -5.26 -7.49
C THR A 52 -8.85 -4.88 -8.28
N VAL A 53 -8.98 -3.62 -8.72
CA VAL A 53 -10.09 -3.19 -9.59
C VAL A 53 -10.07 -3.90 -10.96
N GLU A 54 -8.94 -4.52 -11.32
CA GLU A 54 -8.63 -4.91 -12.70
C GLU A 54 -8.03 -6.33 -12.80
N GLU A 55 -8.06 -7.11 -11.70
CA GLU A 55 -7.44 -8.45 -11.58
C GLU A 55 -7.83 -9.47 -12.66
N ASN A 56 -8.93 -9.25 -13.39
CA ASN A 56 -9.40 -10.15 -14.44
C ASN A 56 -8.98 -9.77 -15.88
N THR A 57 -8.39 -8.59 -16.10
CA THR A 57 -8.06 -8.11 -17.45
C THR A 57 -6.58 -7.75 -17.66
N GLY A 58 -5.81 -7.56 -16.58
CA GLY A 58 -4.35 -7.41 -16.64
C GLY A 58 -3.85 -6.09 -17.24
N GLY A 59 -4.75 -5.14 -17.49
CA GLY A 59 -4.46 -3.74 -17.74
C GLY A 59 -4.05 -2.94 -16.50
N ALA A 60 -4.15 -1.63 -16.65
CA ALA A 60 -3.74 -0.65 -15.66
C ALA A 60 -4.95 0.10 -15.12
N VAL A 61 -4.95 0.37 -13.82
CA VAL A 61 -5.83 1.38 -13.23
C VAL A 61 -5.12 2.72 -13.37
N VAL A 62 -5.79 3.71 -13.95
CA VAL A 62 -5.25 5.06 -14.09
C VAL A 62 -5.71 5.88 -12.88
N TRP A 63 -4.75 6.27 -12.06
CA TRP A 63 -4.96 7.07 -10.86
C TRP A 63 -4.58 8.53 -11.08
N ASP A 64 -5.25 9.44 -10.39
CA ASP A 64 -4.83 10.83 -10.27
C ASP A 64 -3.62 10.97 -9.33
N TYR A 65 -3.64 10.21 -8.24
CA TYR A 65 -2.50 9.91 -7.41
C TYR A 65 -2.69 8.56 -6.71
N HIS A 66 -1.60 7.97 -6.24
CA HIS A 66 -1.63 6.78 -5.40
C HIS A 66 -0.60 6.89 -4.28
N VAL A 67 -0.85 6.22 -3.16
CA VAL A 67 0.07 6.21 -2.01
C VAL A 67 0.42 4.77 -1.63
N ILE A 68 1.70 4.52 -1.45
CA ILE A 68 2.26 3.25 -0.98
C ILE A 68 3.15 3.49 0.25
N ALA A 69 3.41 2.46 1.05
CA ALA A 69 4.46 2.49 2.06
C ALA A 69 5.71 1.76 1.55
N VAL A 70 6.89 2.32 1.80
CA VAL A 70 8.18 1.66 1.56
C VAL A 70 8.91 1.55 2.89
N GLU A 71 9.14 0.32 3.33
CA GLU A 71 9.97 0.01 4.48
C GLU A 71 11.37 -0.37 4.01
N ARG A 72 12.39 0.29 4.57
CA ARG A 72 13.79 -0.06 4.36
C ARG A 72 14.36 -0.61 5.67
N THR A 73 14.84 -1.85 5.62
CA THR A 73 15.60 -2.48 6.71
C THR A 73 17.01 -2.82 6.23
N ARG A 74 17.88 -3.32 7.11
CA ARG A 74 19.28 -3.63 6.75
C ARG A 74 19.34 -4.70 5.65
N GLY A 75 19.55 -4.26 4.42
CA GLY A 75 19.74 -5.11 3.24
C GLY A 75 18.47 -5.50 2.49
N THR A 76 17.27 -5.04 2.91
CA THR A 76 16.03 -5.31 2.18
C THR A 76 15.10 -4.11 2.14
N SER A 77 14.21 -4.08 1.15
CA SER A 77 13.13 -3.10 1.07
C SER A 77 11.83 -3.80 0.76
N ARG A 78 10.76 -3.40 1.44
CA ARG A 78 9.41 -3.92 1.26
C ARG A 78 8.49 -2.80 0.83
N VAL A 79 7.64 -3.09 -0.14
CA VAL A 79 6.60 -2.18 -0.60
C VAL A 79 5.26 -2.71 -0.13
N TYR A 80 4.50 -1.87 0.55
CA TYR A 80 3.14 -2.14 0.97
C TYR A 80 2.21 -1.31 0.11
N ASP A 81 1.39 -2.01 -0.67
CA ASP A 81 0.34 -1.43 -1.48
C ASP A 81 -0.99 -2.06 -1.08
N LEU A 82 -1.81 -1.31 -0.33
CA LEU A 82 -3.05 -1.83 0.25
C LEU A 82 -4.20 -1.92 -0.76
N THR A 83 -4.01 -1.47 -2.01
CA THR A 83 -4.90 -1.76 -3.13
C THR A 83 -4.61 -3.11 -3.79
N ARG A 84 -3.57 -3.83 -3.34
CA ARG A 84 -3.27 -5.21 -3.73
C ARG A 84 -3.91 -6.17 -2.72
N CYS A 85 -4.82 -7.01 -3.21
CA CYS A 85 -5.33 -8.14 -2.44
C CYS A 85 -4.19 -9.13 -2.15
N CYS A 86 -3.59 -9.03 -0.98
CA CYS A 86 -2.97 -10.21 -0.35
C CYS A 86 -3.71 -10.45 0.97
N ASP A 87 -4.54 -11.49 0.92
CA ASP A 87 -5.12 -12.27 2.02
C ASP A 87 -6.26 -11.63 2.83
N ARG A 88 -7.38 -11.32 2.17
CA ARG A 88 -8.65 -11.78 2.76
C ARG A 88 -8.72 -13.28 2.53
N ALA A 89 -8.44 -14.07 3.58
CA ALA A 89 -8.88 -15.45 3.58
C ALA A 89 -10.38 -15.48 3.25
N PRO A 90 -10.85 -16.33 2.33
CA PRO A 90 -12.28 -16.60 2.23
C PRO A 90 -12.73 -17.21 3.55
N GLU A 91 -13.93 -16.86 3.99
CA GLU A 91 -14.60 -17.46 5.15
C GLU A 91 -14.63 -19.00 5.06
#